data_AF-A0A0C9WV71-F1
#
_entry.id   AF-A0A0C9WV71-F1
#
_cell.length_a   1.000
_cell.length_b   1.000
_cell.length_c   1.000
_cell.angle_alpha   90.00
_cell.angle_beta   90.00
_cell.angle_gamma   90.00
#
_symmetry.space_group_name_H-M   'P 1'
#
loop_
_entity.id
_entity.type
_entity.pdbx_description
1 polymer ?
#
loop_
_entity_poly.entity_id
_entity_poly.type
_entity_poly.pdbx_seq_one_letter_code
_entity_poly.pdbx_strand_id
1 'polypeptide(L)'
;MIDPNLDPEPLSFISLGEGAKQHNMGKVYFGLYECTGHVAPYLVLVKVGKATERSRPGNRDKRDSQMLLMYLLNKVHFNSPMNPLKLEMYHQIKNIIGVNPSLYKYLFMADADMTVDPLSVNRRLISAMKLLGVCGETELANAKQSLITMMQVGLKFLVGHLIFLRQLANVFESLFGSVTCLPSCFTLYRLGTPDTHNPLLISNQLIHDYSENRVDTLHMKNLLHLGEDRYLTTLLLKHFPLFKTQFIRDAHAYAVAPDDWKFLLSQHRRWINSTVHNLGELISLEQLCGFCCFSICFIVMIDFVSTLTQPVAVAYVIF
;
A
#
# COMPACT_ATOMS: atom_id res chain seq x y z
N MET A 1 22.29 11.90 -11.12
CA MET A 1 23.11 11.03 -10.23
C MET A 1 23.27 11.73 -8.90
N ILE A 2 23.17 11.01 -7.77
CA ILE A 2 23.50 11.55 -6.44
C ILE A 2 25.00 11.82 -6.42
N ASP A 3 25.45 12.97 -5.93
CA ASP A 3 26.88 13.17 -5.67
C ASP A 3 27.30 12.21 -4.54
N PRO A 4 28.17 11.23 -4.80
CA PRO A 4 28.57 10.23 -3.80
C PRO A 4 29.28 10.83 -2.58
N ASN A 5 29.69 12.10 -2.64
CA ASN A 5 30.33 12.81 -1.52
C ASN A 5 29.36 13.62 -0.65
N LEU A 6 28.09 13.74 -1.05
CA LEU A 6 27.11 14.50 -0.28
C LEU A 6 26.58 13.63 0.86
N ASP A 7 27.07 13.83 2.08
CA ASP A 7 26.50 13.22 3.30
C ASP A 7 25.69 14.27 4.09
N PRO A 8 24.36 14.35 3.89
CA PRO A 8 23.53 15.33 4.57
C PRO A 8 23.39 15.01 6.07
N GLU A 9 23.23 16.05 6.88
CA GLU A 9 23.04 15.90 8.32
C GLU A 9 21.75 15.12 8.65
N PRO A 10 21.78 14.21 9.63
CA PRO A 10 20.59 13.47 10.03
C PRO A 10 19.61 14.39 10.75
N LEU A 11 18.42 14.55 10.19
CA LEU A 11 17.35 15.37 10.74
C LEU A 11 16.36 14.54 11.54
N SER A 12 15.90 15.08 12.67
CA SER A 12 14.95 14.40 13.55
C SER A 12 13.53 14.41 13.00
N PHE A 13 12.82 13.30 13.22
CA PHE A 13 11.40 13.18 12.94
C PHE A 13 10.70 12.21 13.89
N ILE A 14 9.37 12.29 13.89
CA ILE A 14 8.51 11.38 14.65
C ILE A 14 8.10 10.25 13.71
N SER A 15 8.45 9.04 14.11
CA SER A 15 8.26 7.77 13.40
C SER A 15 7.32 6.88 14.22
N LEU A 16 6.74 5.86 13.60
CA LEU A 16 5.94 4.87 14.29
C LEU A 16 6.80 4.02 15.22
N GLY A 17 6.30 3.78 16.43
CA GLY A 17 6.97 2.97 17.44
C GLY A 17 6.51 3.28 18.86
N GLU A 18 7.03 2.51 19.82
CA GLU A 18 6.69 2.66 21.24
C GLU A 18 7.81 3.36 22.03
N GLY A 19 7.43 4.35 22.85
CA GLY A 19 8.34 5.04 23.75
C GLY A 19 9.53 5.68 23.02
N ALA A 20 10.76 5.34 23.46
CA ALA A 20 11.99 5.91 22.92
C ALA A 20 12.19 5.64 21.42
N LYS A 21 11.51 4.64 20.86
CA LYS A 21 11.57 4.31 19.45
C LYS A 21 10.84 5.35 18.58
N GLN A 22 9.88 6.11 19.10
CA GLN A 22 9.13 7.10 18.30
C GLN A 22 9.99 8.18 17.66
N HIS A 23 11.12 8.52 18.29
CA HIS A 23 12.04 9.47 17.71
C HIS A 23 13.03 8.75 16.78
N ASN A 24 13.05 9.13 15.52
CA ASN A 24 13.90 8.58 14.47
C ASN A 24 14.64 9.74 13.78
N MET A 25 15.74 9.43 13.09
CA MET A 25 16.48 10.40 12.29
C MET A 25 16.56 9.94 10.85
N GLY A 26 16.52 10.89 9.92
CA GLY A 26 16.51 10.64 8.48
C GLY A 26 17.48 11.56 7.76
N LYS A 27 18.09 11.03 6.70
CA LYS A 27 18.90 11.79 5.74
C LYS A 27 18.10 11.94 4.46
N VAL A 28 18.08 13.14 3.90
CA VAL A 28 17.36 13.45 2.65
C VAL A 28 18.38 13.66 1.56
N TYR A 29 18.32 12.81 0.54
CA TYR A 29 19.09 12.94 -0.69
C TYR A 29 18.13 13.35 -1.80
N PHE A 30 18.65 14.08 -2.78
CA PHE A 30 17.86 14.55 -3.89
C PHE A 30 18.70 14.55 -5.16
N GLY A 31 18.05 14.62 -6.31
CA GLY A 31 18.73 14.77 -7.57
C GLY A 31 17.80 14.71 -8.76
N LEU A 32 18.42 14.79 -9.93
CA LEU A 32 17.77 14.63 -11.22
C LEU A 32 18.27 13.33 -11.84
N TYR A 33 17.33 12.50 -12.27
CA TYR A 33 17.60 11.26 -13.01
C TYR A 33 17.22 11.48 -14.46
N GLU A 34 18.20 11.42 -15.34
CA GLU A 34 17.97 11.55 -16.78
C GLU A 34 17.89 10.17 -17.42
N CYS A 35 16.78 9.89 -18.09
CA CYS A 35 16.57 8.68 -18.86
C CYS A 35 16.02 9.06 -20.22
N THR A 36 16.70 8.67 -21.30
CA THR A 36 16.26 8.86 -22.69
C THR A 36 15.75 10.28 -23.00
N GLY A 37 16.47 11.31 -22.53
CA GLY A 37 16.14 12.72 -22.75
C GLY A 37 15.04 13.28 -21.86
N HIS A 38 14.49 12.49 -20.93
CA HIS A 38 13.54 12.93 -19.92
C HIS A 38 14.25 13.05 -18.57
N VAL A 39 14.08 14.19 -17.92
CA VAL A 39 14.62 14.43 -16.58
C VAL A 39 13.52 14.19 -15.54
N ALA A 40 13.70 13.17 -14.72
CA ALA A 40 12.84 12.84 -13.59
C ALA A 40 13.51 13.27 -12.28
N PRO A 41 12.98 14.27 -11.57
CA PRO A 41 13.50 14.62 -10.26
C PRO A 41 13.13 13.54 -9.24
N TYR A 42 14.04 13.24 -8.32
CA TYR A 42 13.81 12.27 -7.26
C TYR A 42 14.28 12.80 -5.91
N LEU A 43 13.65 12.29 -4.86
CA LEU A 43 14.03 12.49 -3.47
C LEU A 43 14.14 11.10 -2.82
N VAL A 44 15.28 10.81 -2.23
CA VAL A 44 15.56 9.57 -1.51
C VAL A 44 15.69 9.89 -0.03
N LEU A 45 14.84 9.27 0.77
CA LEU A 45 14.93 9.35 2.22
C LEU A 45 15.59 8.09 2.77
N VAL A 46 16.64 8.27 3.55
CA VAL A 46 17.32 7.18 4.28
C VAL A 46 17.04 7.34 5.77
N LYS A 47 16.30 6.38 6.35
CA LYS A 47 16.04 6.32 7.80
C LYS A 47 17.28 5.73 8.49
N VAL A 48 17.93 6.52 9.35
CA VAL A 48 19.20 6.16 10.01
C VAL A 48 19.03 5.82 11.49
N GLY A 49 17.87 6.07 12.09
CA GLY A 49 17.66 5.72 13.51
C GLY A 49 18.32 6.69 14.48
N LYS A 50 18.24 6.36 15.76
CA LYS A 50 19.03 7.04 16.80
C LYS A 50 20.45 6.48 16.83
N ALA A 51 21.41 7.28 17.29
CA ALA A 51 22.78 6.82 17.55
C ALA A 51 22.87 5.63 18.53
N THR A 52 21.83 5.42 19.35
CA THR A 52 21.73 4.30 20.29
C THR A 52 21.28 2.98 19.63
N GLU A 53 20.67 3.02 18.45
CA GLU A 53 20.18 1.82 17.76
C GLU A 53 21.33 1.14 17.00
N ARG A 54 21.62 -0.13 17.32
CA ARG A 54 22.70 -0.90 16.68
C ARG A 54 22.21 -1.92 15.65
N SER A 55 21.00 -2.46 15.82
CA SER A 55 20.43 -3.47 14.92
C SER A 55 19.32 -2.86 14.09
N ARG A 56 19.46 -2.90 12.77
CA ARG A 56 18.52 -2.33 11.77
C ARG A 56 18.04 -0.91 12.16
N PRO A 57 18.97 0.03 12.34
CA PRO A 57 18.64 1.34 12.90
C PRO A 57 17.66 2.08 11.98
N GLY A 58 16.65 2.72 12.57
CA GLY A 58 15.65 3.51 11.84
C GLY A 58 14.62 2.73 11.03
N ASN A 59 14.70 1.40 10.95
CA ASN A 59 13.71 0.59 10.22
C ASN A 59 12.44 0.39 11.06
N ARG A 60 11.29 0.81 10.53
CA ARG A 60 9.96 0.79 11.20
C ARG A 60 8.84 0.34 10.28
N ASP A 61 9.13 -0.69 9.48
CA ASP A 61 8.22 -1.24 8.49
C ASP A 61 7.88 -0.24 7.36
N LYS A 62 7.09 -0.72 6.40
CA LYS A 62 6.70 0.04 5.20
C LYS A 62 5.61 1.06 5.53
N ARG A 63 4.69 0.78 6.46
CA ARG A 63 3.71 1.74 7.00
C ARG A 63 4.35 3.03 7.49
N ASP A 64 5.47 2.99 8.20
CA ASP A 64 6.15 4.21 8.68
C ASP A 64 6.62 5.11 7.52
N SER A 65 7.13 4.50 6.44
CA SER A 65 7.52 5.24 5.24
C SER A 65 6.31 5.87 4.55
N GLN A 66 5.19 5.14 4.46
CA GLN A 66 3.92 5.68 3.92
C GLN A 66 3.41 6.84 4.79
N MET A 67 3.42 6.67 6.11
CA MET A 67 2.99 7.69 7.07
C MET A 67 3.82 8.95 6.99
N LEU A 68 5.13 8.85 6.81
CA LEU A 68 5.99 10.03 6.67
C LEU A 68 5.54 10.92 5.50
N LEU A 69 5.27 10.30 4.35
CA LEU A 69 4.82 11.00 3.15
C LEU A 69 3.40 11.56 3.34
N MET A 70 2.48 10.77 3.89
CA MET A 70 1.11 11.20 4.18
C MET A 70 1.10 12.39 5.15
N TYR A 71 1.91 12.35 6.20
CA TYR A 71 2.06 13.47 7.12
C TYR A 71 2.63 14.72 6.47
N LEU A 72 3.62 14.59 5.58
CA LEU A 72 4.17 15.73 4.85
C LEU A 72 3.06 16.41 4.04
N LEU A 73 2.33 15.64 3.23
CA LEU A 73 1.26 16.15 2.38
C LEU A 73 0.08 16.73 3.18
N ASN A 74 -0.29 16.10 4.29
CA ASN A 74 -1.27 16.62 5.23
C ASN A 74 -0.86 17.97 5.82
N LYS A 75 0.38 18.08 6.33
CA LYS A 75 0.88 19.33 6.92
C LYS A 75 0.97 20.44 5.89
N VAL A 76 1.33 20.12 4.64
CA VAL A 76 1.33 21.07 3.51
C VAL A 76 -0.09 21.51 3.17
N HIS A 77 -1.08 20.62 3.18
CA HIS A 77 -2.48 20.96 2.90
C HIS A 77 -3.09 21.87 3.98
N PHE A 78 -2.81 21.58 5.25
CA PHE A 78 -3.33 22.34 6.40
C PHE A 78 -2.41 23.48 6.89
N ASN A 79 -1.30 23.79 6.19
CA ASN A 79 -0.30 24.79 6.60
C ASN A 79 0.11 24.69 8.09
N SER A 80 0.28 23.46 8.57
CA SER A 80 0.59 23.17 9.96
C SER A 80 2.10 23.12 10.21
N PRO A 81 2.57 23.31 11.47
CA PRO A 81 4.00 23.27 11.78
C PRO A 81 4.61 21.90 11.45
N MET A 82 5.82 21.93 10.88
CA MET A 82 6.56 20.77 10.38
C MET A 82 7.82 20.51 11.21
N ASN A 83 8.24 19.25 11.24
CA ASN A 83 9.50 18.83 11.84
C ASN A 83 10.68 19.15 10.90
N PRO A 84 11.93 19.23 11.40
CA PRO A 84 13.11 19.56 10.59
C PRO A 84 13.23 18.70 9.32
N LEU A 85 13.06 17.37 9.44
CA LEU A 85 13.11 16.48 8.27
C LEU A 85 12.05 16.81 7.22
N LYS A 86 10.82 17.09 7.66
CA LYS A 86 9.70 17.39 6.76
C LYS A 86 9.88 18.74 6.08
N LEU A 87 10.42 19.72 6.82
CA LEU A 87 10.77 21.02 6.29
C LEU A 87 11.83 20.88 5.18
N GLU A 88 12.86 20.07 5.42
CA GLU A 88 13.89 19.79 4.43
C GLU A 88 13.30 19.11 3.19
N MET A 89 12.47 18.07 3.37
CA MET A 89 11.75 17.44 2.25
C MET A 89 10.91 18.45 1.47
N TYR A 90 10.20 19.35 2.16
CA TYR A 90 9.40 20.40 1.53
C TYR A 90 10.27 21.37 0.71
N HIS A 91 11.39 21.81 1.26
CA HIS A 91 12.36 22.67 0.57
C HIS A 91 12.91 22.00 -0.68
N GLN A 92 13.34 20.73 -0.58
CA GLN A 92 13.88 19.99 -1.70
C GLN A 92 12.84 19.77 -2.80
N ILE A 93 11.60 19.43 -2.44
CA ILE A 93 10.50 19.31 -3.41
C ILE A 93 10.26 20.64 -4.10
N LYS A 94 10.12 21.74 -3.35
CA LYS A 94 9.81 23.06 -3.91
C LYS A 94 10.94 23.59 -4.81
N ASN A 95 12.20 23.40 -4.43
CA ASN A 95 13.33 23.99 -5.12
C ASN A 95 13.82 23.17 -6.32
N ILE A 96 13.77 21.83 -6.25
CA ILE A 96 14.31 20.96 -7.30
C ILE A 96 13.22 20.54 -8.27
N ILE A 97 12.07 20.09 -7.74
CA ILE A 97 10.94 19.70 -8.58
C ILE A 97 10.27 20.96 -9.16
N GLY A 98 10.40 22.11 -8.48
CA GLY A 98 9.82 23.38 -8.93
C GLY A 98 8.29 23.45 -8.80
N VAL A 99 7.69 22.45 -8.16
CA VAL A 99 6.24 22.33 -7.98
C VAL A 99 5.92 22.38 -6.51
N ASN A 100 4.95 23.22 -6.13
CA ASN A 100 4.46 23.25 -4.76
C ASN A 100 3.76 21.92 -4.44
N PRO A 101 4.12 21.19 -3.36
CA PRO A 101 3.48 19.92 -3.03
C PRO A 101 1.96 20.01 -2.82
N SER A 102 1.41 21.19 -2.54
CA SER A 102 -0.05 21.41 -2.48
C SER A 102 -0.77 21.14 -3.80
N LEU A 103 -0.05 21.17 -4.94
CA LEU A 103 -0.61 20.92 -6.27
C LEU A 103 -0.71 19.43 -6.60
N TYR A 104 -0.12 18.56 -5.79
CA TYR A 104 -0.22 17.11 -6.00
C TYR A 104 -1.64 16.63 -5.73
N LYS A 105 -2.23 15.99 -6.75
CA LYS A 105 -3.60 15.46 -6.70
C LYS A 105 -3.64 13.95 -6.45
N TYR A 106 -2.60 13.25 -6.87
CA TYR A 106 -2.51 11.80 -6.84
C TYR A 106 -1.19 11.36 -6.21
N LEU A 107 -1.23 10.21 -5.55
CA LEU A 107 -0.08 9.55 -4.98
C LEU A 107 -0.04 8.11 -5.49
N PHE A 108 0.99 7.78 -6.24
CA PHE A 108 1.22 6.43 -6.72
C PHE A 108 2.19 5.71 -5.77
N MET A 109 1.81 4.53 -5.30
CA MET A 109 2.62 3.69 -4.43
C MET A 109 2.96 2.39 -5.17
N ALA A 110 4.24 2.05 -5.16
CA ALA A 110 4.76 0.81 -5.72
C ALA A 110 5.85 0.24 -4.83
N ASP A 111 5.99 -1.08 -4.84
CA ASP A 111 7.08 -1.76 -4.16
C ASP A 111 8.36 -1.73 -5.01
N ALA A 112 9.52 -1.76 -4.34
CA ALA A 112 10.82 -1.62 -4.99
C ALA A 112 11.22 -2.84 -5.84
N ASP A 113 10.59 -4.00 -5.61
CA ASP A 113 10.79 -5.26 -6.33
C ASP A 113 9.81 -5.45 -7.50
N MET A 114 9.04 -4.42 -7.84
CA MET A 114 8.05 -4.44 -8.90
C MET A 114 8.56 -3.70 -10.14
N THR A 115 8.32 -4.27 -11.32
CA THR A 115 8.49 -3.57 -12.59
C THR A 115 7.12 -3.22 -13.17
N VAL A 116 6.93 -1.95 -13.50
CA VAL A 116 5.65 -1.43 -14.01
C VAL A 116 5.70 -1.35 -15.52
N ASP A 117 4.66 -1.82 -16.20
CA ASP A 117 4.51 -1.62 -17.64
C ASP A 117 4.36 -0.11 -17.94
N PRO A 118 5.18 0.47 -18.86
CA PRO A 118 5.13 1.87 -19.23
C PRO A 118 3.74 2.40 -19.61
N LEU A 119 2.86 1.55 -20.15
CA LEU A 119 1.51 1.95 -20.58
C LEU A 119 0.48 1.95 -19.44
N SER A 120 0.76 1.26 -18.34
CA SER A 120 -0.18 1.07 -17.23
C SER A 120 -0.52 2.39 -16.53
N VAL A 121 0.49 3.26 -16.32
CA VAL A 121 0.30 4.53 -15.60
C VAL A 121 -0.41 5.58 -16.47
N ASN A 122 0.08 5.81 -17.70
CA ASN A 122 -0.32 6.96 -18.51
C ASN A 122 -1.74 6.88 -19.08
N ARG A 123 -2.20 5.68 -19.48
CA ARG A 123 -3.47 5.56 -20.24
C ARG A 123 -4.65 5.05 -19.42
N ARG A 124 -4.40 4.35 -18.31
CA ARG A 124 -5.39 3.47 -17.66
C ARG A 124 -5.66 3.86 -16.21
N LEU A 125 -4.62 4.12 -15.42
CA LEU A 125 -4.77 4.61 -14.04
C LEU A 125 -5.25 6.07 -14.00
N ILE A 126 -4.80 6.90 -14.94
CA ILE A 126 -5.22 8.30 -15.03
C ILE A 126 -6.67 8.42 -15.51
N SER A 127 -7.18 7.57 -16.41
CA SER A 127 -8.58 7.66 -16.86
C SER A 127 -9.60 7.48 -15.71
N ALA A 128 -9.17 6.89 -14.60
CA ALA A 128 -9.96 6.69 -13.40
C ALA A 128 -9.87 7.85 -12.37
N MET A 129 -9.58 9.08 -12.84
CA MET A 129 -9.41 10.31 -12.03
C MET A 129 -10.53 10.62 -11.01
N LYS A 130 -11.73 10.04 -11.16
CA LYS A 130 -12.88 10.27 -10.27
C LYS A 130 -12.90 9.37 -9.03
N LEU A 131 -12.04 8.35 -8.96
CA LEU A 131 -12.04 7.35 -7.90
C LEU A 131 -11.12 7.71 -6.72
N LEU A 132 -11.33 7.04 -5.59
CA LEU A 132 -10.53 7.19 -4.38
C LEU A 132 -9.16 6.52 -4.51
N GLY A 133 -9.16 5.32 -5.09
CA GLY A 133 -7.99 4.48 -5.25
C GLY A 133 -8.20 3.49 -6.39
N VAL A 134 -7.13 3.25 -7.13
CA VAL A 134 -7.15 2.38 -8.31
C VAL A 134 -5.95 1.46 -8.27
N CYS A 135 -6.19 0.17 -8.41
CA CYS A 135 -5.14 -0.84 -8.48
C CYS A 135 -5.15 -1.55 -9.83
N GLY A 136 -3.95 -1.88 -10.32
CA GLY A 136 -3.77 -2.76 -11.47
C GLY A 136 -3.51 -4.23 -11.10
N GLU A 137 -3.43 -5.08 -12.12
CA GLU A 137 -3.09 -6.50 -12.01
C GLU A 137 -1.58 -6.69 -11.75
N THR A 138 -1.25 -7.60 -10.82
CA THR A 138 0.13 -7.98 -10.51
C THR A 138 0.40 -9.40 -10.98
N GLU A 139 1.28 -9.53 -11.96
CA GLU A 139 1.72 -10.78 -12.56
C GLU A 139 3.12 -11.18 -12.09
N LEU A 140 3.51 -12.43 -12.33
CA LEU A 140 4.82 -12.95 -11.96
C LEU A 140 5.76 -12.90 -13.17
N ALA A 141 6.87 -12.16 -13.07
CA ALA A 141 7.89 -12.11 -14.11
C ALA A 141 8.60 -13.46 -14.30
N ASN A 142 8.82 -14.20 -13.20
CA ASN A 142 9.58 -15.46 -13.17
C ASN A 142 8.72 -16.72 -13.20
N ALA A 143 7.51 -16.64 -13.78
CA ALA A 143 6.51 -17.70 -13.85
C ALA A 143 7.03 -19.08 -14.34
N LYS A 144 8.10 -19.12 -15.14
CA LYS A 144 8.64 -20.35 -15.77
C LYS A 144 10.06 -20.74 -15.35
N GLN A 145 10.67 -20.03 -14.40
CA GLN A 145 12.09 -20.20 -14.09
C GLN A 145 12.43 -21.40 -13.21
N SER A 146 11.56 -21.80 -12.27
CA SER A 146 11.81 -22.93 -11.37
C SER A 146 10.59 -23.84 -11.25
N LEU A 147 10.78 -25.09 -10.84
CA LEU A 147 9.68 -26.01 -10.52
C LEU A 147 8.78 -25.44 -9.40
N ILE A 148 9.34 -24.59 -8.54
CA ILE A 148 8.64 -23.90 -7.45
C ILE A 148 7.85 -22.70 -8.00
N THR A 149 8.38 -21.90 -8.93
CA THR A 149 7.60 -20.83 -9.57
C THR A 149 6.58 -21.37 -10.56
N MET A 150 6.89 -22.48 -11.24
CA MET A 150 5.94 -23.21 -12.08
C MET A 150 4.88 -23.92 -11.23
N MET A 151 5.21 -24.43 -10.05
CA MET A 151 4.21 -24.80 -9.05
C MET A 151 3.50 -23.57 -8.51
N GLN A 152 4.08 -22.39 -8.35
CA GLN A 152 3.30 -21.21 -7.98
C GLN A 152 2.32 -20.83 -9.07
N VAL A 153 2.64 -21.06 -10.35
CA VAL A 153 1.74 -20.89 -11.51
C VAL A 153 0.73 -22.03 -11.62
N GLY A 154 1.12 -23.28 -11.33
CA GLY A 154 0.32 -24.52 -11.40
C GLY A 154 -0.57 -24.74 -10.17
N LEU A 155 -0.10 -24.37 -8.99
CA LEU A 155 -0.84 -24.17 -7.75
C LEU A 155 -1.62 -22.85 -7.84
N LYS A 156 -1.17 -21.78 -8.53
CA LYS A 156 -2.07 -20.71 -9.07
C LYS A 156 -2.91 -21.19 -10.25
N PHE A 157 -2.93 -22.46 -10.62
CA PHE A 157 -3.88 -23.02 -11.59
C PHE A 157 -4.92 -23.84 -10.83
N LEU A 158 -4.49 -24.61 -9.81
CA LEU A 158 -5.35 -25.35 -8.88
C LEU A 158 -6.05 -24.43 -7.85
N VAL A 159 -5.28 -23.58 -7.17
CA VAL A 159 -5.74 -22.36 -6.45
C VAL A 159 -6.04 -21.25 -7.45
N GLY A 160 -5.68 -21.40 -8.72
CA GLY A 160 -6.04 -20.51 -9.82
C GLY A 160 -7.51 -20.37 -10.05
N HIS A 161 -8.23 -21.47 -9.98
CA HIS A 161 -9.68 -21.43 -9.96
C HIS A 161 -10.21 -20.57 -8.78
N LEU A 162 -9.48 -20.47 -7.65
CA LEU A 162 -9.85 -19.67 -6.48
C LEU A 162 -9.27 -18.23 -6.43
N ILE A 163 -8.09 -17.97 -7.00
CA ILE A 163 -7.55 -16.62 -7.23
C ILE A 163 -8.27 -15.97 -8.40
N PHE A 164 -8.71 -16.75 -9.38
CA PHE A 164 -9.68 -16.35 -10.39
C PHE A 164 -11.05 -16.08 -9.75
N LEU A 165 -11.47 -16.81 -8.70
CA LEU A 165 -12.64 -16.42 -7.89
C LEU A 165 -12.40 -15.13 -7.10
N ARG A 166 -11.18 -14.86 -6.60
CA ARG A 166 -10.86 -13.59 -5.92
C ARG A 166 -10.66 -12.42 -6.90
N GLN A 167 -10.15 -12.66 -8.10
CA GLN A 167 -10.06 -11.68 -9.18
C GLN A 167 -11.43 -11.44 -9.80
N LEU A 168 -12.23 -12.50 -9.99
CA LEU A 168 -13.65 -12.37 -10.30
C LEU A 168 -14.37 -11.65 -9.19
N ALA A 169 -14.13 -11.94 -7.91
CA ALA A 169 -14.70 -11.22 -6.78
C ALA A 169 -14.28 -9.75 -6.80
N ASN A 170 -13.00 -9.42 -7.05
CA ASN A 170 -12.56 -8.03 -7.20
C ASN A 170 -13.21 -7.33 -8.42
N VAL A 171 -13.43 -8.06 -9.52
CA VAL A 171 -14.13 -7.57 -10.73
C VAL A 171 -15.64 -7.45 -10.48
N PHE A 172 -16.23 -8.34 -9.68
CA PHE A 172 -17.64 -8.37 -9.28
C PHE A 172 -17.91 -7.29 -8.22
N GLU A 173 -17.02 -7.11 -7.24
CA GLU A 173 -16.99 -5.99 -6.28
C GLU A 173 -16.84 -4.65 -7.00
N SER A 174 -16.00 -4.57 -8.05
CA SER A 174 -15.94 -3.40 -8.91
C SER A 174 -17.24 -3.17 -9.71
N LEU A 175 -18.02 -4.20 -10.00
CA LEU A 175 -19.35 -4.10 -10.61
C LEU A 175 -20.42 -3.65 -9.58
N PHE A 176 -20.29 -4.04 -8.30
CA PHE A 176 -21.21 -3.65 -7.22
C PHE A 176 -20.84 -2.34 -6.49
N GLY A 177 -19.67 -1.77 -6.77
CA GLY A 177 -19.42 -0.35 -6.54
C GLY A 177 -18.05 0.01 -5.97
N SER A 178 -17.38 -0.88 -5.23
CA SER A 178 -16.06 -0.60 -4.63
C SER A 178 -15.29 -1.89 -4.38
N VAL A 179 -14.00 -1.89 -4.70
CA VAL A 179 -13.06 -2.99 -4.37
C VAL A 179 -12.63 -2.88 -2.91
N THR A 180 -12.78 -3.97 -2.16
CA THR A 180 -12.56 -3.97 -0.69
C THR A 180 -11.09 -4.07 -0.28
N CYS A 181 -10.20 -4.43 -1.21
CA CYS A 181 -8.76 -4.55 -0.97
C CYS A 181 -7.94 -4.05 -2.17
N LEU A 182 -7.19 -2.95 -2.00
CA LEU A 182 -6.19 -2.50 -2.98
C LEU A 182 -4.80 -2.99 -2.55
N PRO A 183 -4.11 -3.83 -3.35
CA PRO A 183 -2.73 -4.20 -3.04
C PRO A 183 -1.78 -3.02 -3.30
N SER A 184 -0.97 -2.70 -2.30
CA SER A 184 -0.05 -1.55 -2.32
C SER A 184 1.10 -1.62 -3.30
N CYS A 185 1.38 -2.79 -3.86
CA CYS A 185 2.48 -2.98 -4.81
C CYS A 185 2.25 -2.18 -6.10
N PHE A 186 1.01 -1.83 -6.41
CA PHE A 186 0.66 -1.09 -7.62
C PHE A 186 -0.68 -0.35 -7.49
N THR A 187 -0.73 0.66 -6.61
CA THR A 187 -1.96 1.43 -6.36
C THR A 187 -1.75 2.94 -6.51
N LEU A 188 -2.68 3.59 -7.22
CA LEU A 188 -2.81 5.03 -7.31
C LEU A 188 -3.90 5.50 -6.34
N TYR A 189 -3.55 6.35 -5.40
CA TYR A 189 -4.48 6.98 -4.47
C TYR A 189 -4.73 8.44 -4.81
N ARG A 190 -5.91 8.92 -4.47
CA ARG A 190 -6.29 10.32 -4.59
C ARG A 190 -6.06 11.07 -3.27
N LEU A 191 -5.41 12.22 -3.35
CA LEU A 191 -5.09 13.04 -2.18
C LEU A 191 -6.27 13.90 -1.71
N GLY A 192 -7.06 14.43 -2.63
CA GLY A 192 -8.24 15.24 -2.30
C GLY A 192 -9.31 15.27 -3.38
N THR A 193 -10.50 15.73 -3.01
CA THR A 193 -11.67 15.85 -3.91
C THR A 193 -11.44 16.88 -5.02
N PRO A 194 -12.06 16.73 -6.21
CA PRO A 194 -11.88 17.66 -7.32
C PRO A 194 -12.51 19.03 -7.07
N ASP A 195 -13.64 19.06 -6.36
CA ASP A 195 -14.48 20.26 -6.27
C ASP A 195 -14.09 21.14 -5.08
N THR A 196 -13.88 20.53 -3.92
CA THR A 196 -13.68 21.24 -2.65
C THR A 196 -12.27 21.14 -2.10
N HIS A 197 -11.36 20.42 -2.78
CA HIS A 197 -10.02 20.09 -2.26
C HIS A 197 -10.05 19.48 -0.84
N ASN A 198 -11.16 18.82 -0.49
CA ASN A 198 -11.29 18.14 0.80
C ASN A 198 -10.28 16.99 0.84
N PRO A 199 -9.51 16.86 1.94
CA PRO A 199 -8.48 15.85 2.04
C PRO A 199 -9.10 14.46 2.16
N LEU A 200 -8.64 13.52 1.32
CA LEU A 200 -9.06 12.12 1.33
C LEU A 200 -7.99 11.29 2.03
N LEU A 201 -6.99 10.79 1.30
CA LEU A 201 -5.87 10.04 1.86
C LEU A 201 -5.10 10.84 2.94
N ILE A 202 -5.05 12.16 2.80
CA ILE A 202 -4.34 13.06 3.73
C ILE A 202 -5.27 13.65 4.81
N SER A 203 -6.44 13.06 5.04
CA SER A 203 -7.33 13.50 6.13
C SER A 203 -6.72 13.25 7.51
N ASN A 204 -6.95 14.17 8.45
CA ASN A 204 -6.48 14.04 9.82
C ASN A 204 -7.04 12.79 10.51
N GLN A 205 -8.30 12.43 10.24
CA GLN A 205 -8.96 11.27 10.84
C GLN A 205 -8.29 9.97 10.37
N LEU A 206 -8.08 9.84 9.05
CA LEU A 206 -7.43 8.66 8.48
C LEU A 206 -5.99 8.52 8.97
N ILE A 207 -5.22 9.62 8.95
CA ILE A 207 -3.84 9.63 9.44
C ILE A 207 -3.77 9.25 10.92
N HIS A 208 -4.70 9.74 11.76
CA HIS A 208 -4.76 9.40 13.16
C HIS A 208 -4.95 7.89 13.37
N ASP A 209 -5.98 7.30 12.75
CA ASP A 209 -6.27 5.87 12.87
C ASP A 209 -5.15 4.99 12.29
N TYR A 210 -4.54 5.43 11.18
CA TYR A 210 -3.45 4.68 10.56
C TYR A 210 -2.12 4.79 11.33
N SER A 211 -1.95 5.87 12.11
CA SER A 211 -0.79 6.11 12.97
C SER A 211 -0.82 5.39 14.32
N GLU A 212 -1.83 4.55 14.56
CA GLU A 212 -1.97 3.81 15.82
C GLU A 212 -0.70 3.00 16.12
N ASN A 213 -0.13 3.29 17.28
CA ASN A 213 1.13 2.69 17.75
C ASN A 213 0.89 1.58 18.77
N ARG A 214 -0.28 1.55 19.43
CA ARG A 214 -0.58 0.52 20.43
C ARG A 214 -1.05 -0.75 19.74
N VAL A 215 -0.24 -1.79 19.82
CA VAL A 215 -0.48 -3.06 19.15
C VAL A 215 -0.60 -4.18 20.18
N ASP A 216 -1.55 -4.01 21.10
CA ASP A 216 -1.70 -4.91 22.25
C ASP A 216 -2.38 -6.24 21.87
N THR A 217 -3.15 -6.27 20.77
CA THR A 217 -3.89 -7.45 20.32
C THR A 217 -3.25 -8.12 19.10
N LEU A 218 -3.39 -9.44 19.00
CA LEU A 218 -2.96 -10.20 17.82
C LEU A 218 -3.64 -9.68 16.55
N HIS A 219 -4.89 -9.26 16.67
CA HIS A 219 -5.66 -8.66 15.59
C HIS A 219 -5.02 -7.37 15.08
N MET A 220 -4.74 -6.41 15.96
CA MET A 220 -4.05 -5.17 15.60
C MET A 220 -2.66 -5.43 15.03
N LYS A 221 -1.94 -6.43 15.54
CA LYS A 221 -0.63 -6.80 15.00
C LYS A 221 -0.69 -7.29 13.56
N ASN A 222 -1.67 -8.14 13.26
CA ASN A 222 -1.87 -8.65 11.91
C ASN A 222 -2.38 -7.56 10.95
N LEU A 223 -3.22 -6.63 11.43
CA LEU A 223 -3.67 -5.49 10.61
C LEU A 223 -2.54 -4.50 10.33
N LEU A 224 -1.88 -3.99 11.37
CA LEU A 224 -0.99 -2.84 11.28
C LEU A 224 0.44 -3.18 10.81
N HIS A 225 0.91 -4.41 11.01
CA HIS A 225 2.26 -4.82 10.58
C HIS A 225 2.26 -5.81 9.40
N LEU A 226 1.25 -6.68 9.29
CA LEU A 226 1.23 -7.71 8.24
C LEU A 226 0.35 -7.33 7.04
N GLY A 227 -0.73 -6.59 7.28
CA GLY A 227 -1.75 -6.22 6.30
C GLY A 227 -1.95 -4.71 6.14
N GLU A 228 -0.94 -3.91 6.44
CA GLU A 228 -1.01 -2.44 6.52
C GLU A 228 -1.67 -1.78 5.31
N ASP A 229 -1.49 -2.35 4.12
CA ASP A 229 -2.03 -1.85 2.86
C ASP A 229 -3.54 -2.16 2.70
N ARG A 230 -3.94 -3.35 3.14
CA ARG A 230 -5.35 -3.74 3.18
C ARG A 230 -6.08 -2.93 4.23
N TYR A 231 -5.45 -2.74 5.38
CA TYR A 231 -6.00 -1.92 6.45
C TYR A 231 -6.14 -0.45 6.04
N LEU A 232 -5.18 0.10 5.30
CA LEU A 232 -5.31 1.44 4.71
C LEU A 232 -6.54 1.55 3.80
N THR A 233 -6.80 0.52 2.97
CA THR A 233 -8.00 0.46 2.13
C THR A 233 -9.28 0.38 2.97
N THR A 234 -9.29 -0.43 4.02
CA THR A 234 -10.42 -0.54 4.97
C THR A 234 -10.71 0.80 5.65
N LEU A 235 -9.68 1.51 6.11
CA LEU A 235 -9.83 2.85 6.70
C LEU A 235 -10.37 3.87 5.68
N LEU A 236 -9.89 3.82 4.44
CA LEU A 236 -10.40 4.67 3.36
C LEU A 236 -11.90 4.44 3.12
N LEU A 237 -12.34 3.19 3.04
CA LEU A 237 -13.76 2.84 2.86
C LEU A 237 -14.61 3.20 4.09
N LYS A 238 -14.06 3.06 5.29
CA LYS A 238 -14.72 3.45 6.56
C LYS A 238 -14.97 4.95 6.64
N HIS A 239 -13.98 5.78 6.32
CA HIS A 239 -14.08 7.24 6.43
C HIS A 239 -14.77 7.89 5.23
N PHE A 240 -14.68 7.26 4.05
CA PHE A 240 -15.17 7.83 2.79
C PHE A 240 -16.08 6.84 2.02
N PRO A 241 -17.22 6.41 2.61
CA PRO A 241 -18.09 5.38 2.03
C PRO A 241 -18.74 5.80 0.70
N LEU A 242 -18.86 7.12 0.45
CA LEU A 242 -19.42 7.66 -0.80
C LEU A 242 -18.45 7.54 -1.98
N PHE A 243 -17.16 7.31 -1.72
CA PHE A 243 -16.14 7.22 -2.75
C PHE A 243 -15.85 5.76 -3.11
N LYS A 244 -15.54 5.55 -4.40
CA LYS A 244 -15.37 4.23 -4.97
C LYS A 244 -13.91 3.92 -5.27
N THR A 245 -13.55 2.65 -5.10
CA THR A 245 -12.24 2.07 -5.46
C THR A 245 -12.44 1.09 -6.61
N GLN A 246 -11.50 1.03 -7.55
CA GLN A 246 -11.62 0.17 -8.73
C GLN A 246 -10.35 -0.64 -8.99
N PHE A 247 -10.56 -1.83 -9.56
CA PHE A 247 -9.52 -2.66 -10.09
C PHE A 247 -9.53 -2.59 -11.63
N ILE A 248 -8.38 -2.28 -12.22
CA ILE A 248 -8.20 -2.21 -13.67
C ILE A 248 -7.33 -3.38 -14.11
N ARG A 249 -7.95 -4.34 -14.79
CA ARG A 249 -7.27 -5.53 -15.32
C ARG A 249 -6.15 -5.17 -16.31
N ASP A 250 -6.40 -4.18 -17.14
CA ASP A 250 -5.48 -3.80 -18.20
C ASP A 250 -4.20 -3.09 -17.70
N ALA A 251 -4.09 -2.78 -16.40
CA ALA A 251 -2.90 -2.13 -15.86
C ALA A 251 -2.00 -3.18 -15.21
N HIS A 252 -0.92 -3.60 -15.88
CA HIS A 252 -0.06 -4.69 -15.44
C HIS A 252 1.19 -4.17 -14.70
N ALA A 253 1.55 -4.88 -13.63
CA ALA A 253 2.82 -4.79 -12.93
C ALA A 253 3.39 -6.20 -12.73
N TYR A 254 4.71 -6.34 -12.74
CA TYR A 254 5.39 -7.62 -12.65
C TYR A 254 6.22 -7.71 -11.37
N ALA A 255 5.93 -8.73 -10.56
CA ALA A 255 6.65 -9.08 -9.36
C ALA A 255 7.62 -10.24 -9.62
N VAL A 256 8.72 -10.29 -8.88
CA VAL A 256 9.62 -11.45 -8.86
C VAL A 256 9.28 -12.30 -7.63
N ALA A 257 8.84 -13.55 -7.83
CA ALA A 257 8.60 -14.46 -6.72
C ALA A 257 9.92 -15.01 -6.14
N PRO A 258 9.97 -15.30 -4.83
CA PRO A 258 11.09 -16.02 -4.23
C PRO A 258 11.12 -17.48 -4.69
N ASP A 259 12.31 -18.01 -4.96
CA ASP A 259 12.52 -19.41 -5.38
C ASP A 259 12.53 -20.41 -4.21
N ASP A 260 12.69 -19.95 -2.97
CA ASP A 260 12.76 -20.82 -1.80
C ASP A 260 11.40 -21.15 -1.19
N TRP A 261 11.15 -22.44 -0.96
CA TRP A 261 9.92 -22.94 -0.33
C TRP A 261 9.66 -22.36 1.07
N LYS A 262 10.72 -22.17 1.87
CA LYS A 262 10.60 -21.61 3.22
C LYS A 262 10.10 -20.16 3.21
N PHE A 263 10.63 -19.35 2.29
CA PHE A 263 10.20 -17.96 2.14
C PHE A 263 8.78 -17.90 1.56
N LEU A 264 8.46 -18.75 0.59
CA LEU A 264 7.12 -18.88 0.03
C LEU A 264 6.07 -19.19 1.10
N LEU A 265 6.26 -20.24 1.90
CA LEU A 265 5.32 -20.60 2.96
C LEU A 265 5.16 -19.48 4.00
N SER A 266 6.26 -18.81 4.35
CA SER A 266 6.22 -17.66 5.26
C SER A 266 5.39 -16.50 4.69
N GLN A 267 5.52 -16.20 3.40
CA GLN A 267 4.72 -15.16 2.72
C GLN A 267 3.24 -15.53 2.68
N HIS A 268 2.90 -16.77 2.31
CA HIS A 268 1.52 -17.22 2.26
C HIS A 268 0.85 -17.20 3.65
N ARG A 269 1.55 -17.65 4.70
CA ARG A 269 1.03 -17.57 6.09
C ARG A 269 0.76 -16.13 6.51
N ARG A 270 1.67 -15.21 6.18
CA ARG A 270 1.49 -13.77 6.43
C ARG A 270 0.24 -13.24 5.71
N TRP A 271 0.07 -13.60 4.44
CA TRP A 271 -1.05 -13.12 3.63
C TRP A 271 -2.40 -13.66 4.09
N ILE A 272 -2.48 -14.93 4.50
CA ILE A 272 -3.71 -15.54 5.03
C ILE A 272 -4.09 -14.86 6.35
N ASN A 273 -3.16 -14.77 7.30
CA ASN A 273 -3.40 -14.17 8.60
C ASN A 273 -3.89 -12.71 8.47
N SER A 274 -3.25 -11.91 7.61
CA SER A 274 -3.69 -10.54 7.39
C SER A 274 -5.02 -10.45 6.64
N THR A 275 -5.36 -11.41 5.77
CA THR A 275 -6.66 -11.45 5.09
C THR A 275 -7.78 -11.66 6.10
N VAL A 276 -7.66 -12.69 6.96
CA VAL A 276 -8.70 -13.04 7.95
C VAL A 276 -9.03 -11.85 8.85
N HIS A 277 -8.01 -11.20 9.39
CA HIS A 277 -8.24 -10.04 10.27
C HIS A 277 -8.80 -8.83 9.50
N ASN A 278 -8.36 -8.56 8.27
CA ASN A 278 -8.90 -7.45 7.49
C ASN A 278 -10.36 -7.66 7.09
N LEU A 279 -10.72 -8.90 6.73
CA LEU A 279 -12.11 -9.26 6.43
C LEU A 279 -13.00 -9.14 7.67
N GLY A 280 -12.51 -9.49 8.86
CA GLY A 280 -13.24 -9.27 10.11
C GLY A 280 -13.58 -7.79 10.37
N GLU A 281 -12.62 -6.89 10.11
CA GLU A 281 -12.88 -5.44 10.16
C GLU A 281 -13.87 -4.98 9.09
N LEU A 282 -13.74 -5.48 7.86
CA LEU A 282 -14.66 -5.13 6.77
C LEU A 282 -16.11 -5.58 7.03
N ILE A 283 -16.32 -6.78 7.60
CA ILE A 283 -17.65 -7.26 7.98
C ILE A 283 -18.30 -6.35 9.03
N SER A 284 -17.48 -5.74 9.90
CA SER A 284 -17.95 -4.82 10.94
C SER A 284 -18.35 -3.44 10.38
N LEU A 285 -18.09 -3.15 9.10
CA LEU A 285 -18.50 -1.91 8.46
C LEU A 285 -19.94 -2.03 7.94
N GLU A 286 -20.88 -1.42 8.65
CA GLU A 286 -22.32 -1.39 8.28
C GLU A 286 -22.62 -0.58 7.00
N GLN A 287 -21.67 0.26 6.55
CA GLN A 287 -21.88 1.25 5.49
C GLN A 287 -21.46 0.77 4.09
N LEU A 288 -21.03 -0.49 3.93
CA LEU A 288 -20.71 -1.03 2.61
C LEU A 288 -22.00 -1.30 1.83
N CYS A 289 -22.13 -0.67 0.66
CA CYS A 289 -23.33 -0.70 -0.19
C CYS A 289 -23.84 -2.14 -0.40
N GLY A 290 -25.12 -2.37 -0.08
CA GLY A 290 -25.74 -3.67 -0.33
C GLY A 290 -27.18 -3.81 0.14
N PHE A 291 -28.08 -4.26 -0.74
CA PHE A 291 -29.44 -4.66 -0.40
C PHE A 291 -29.47 -6.18 -0.20
N CYS A 292 -29.71 -6.64 1.03
CA CYS A 292 -29.92 -8.05 1.38
C CYS A 292 -28.79 -9.01 0.89
N CYS A 293 -29.11 -10.18 0.32
CA CYS A 293 -28.17 -11.22 -0.10
C CYS A 293 -27.21 -10.84 -1.25
N PHE A 294 -27.35 -9.65 -1.84
CA PHE A 294 -26.42 -9.08 -2.83
C PHE A 294 -25.53 -7.98 -2.22
N SER A 295 -25.41 -7.95 -0.90
CA SER A 295 -24.54 -7.01 -0.20
C SER A 295 -23.07 -7.40 -0.30
N ILE A 296 -22.19 -6.41 -0.46
CA ILE A 296 -20.73 -6.59 -0.35
C ILE A 296 -20.37 -7.31 0.95
N CYS A 297 -21.08 -7.06 2.06
CA CYS A 297 -20.83 -7.75 3.32
C CYS A 297 -21.07 -9.27 3.24
N PHE A 298 -22.05 -9.71 2.44
CA PHE A 298 -22.32 -11.14 2.24
C PHE A 298 -21.23 -11.80 1.39
N ILE A 299 -20.75 -11.12 0.35
CA ILE A 299 -19.61 -11.58 -0.47
C ILE A 299 -18.34 -11.68 0.40
N VAL A 300 -18.05 -10.64 1.18
CA VAL A 300 -16.93 -10.59 2.13
C VAL A 300 -17.04 -11.71 3.18
N MET A 301 -18.26 -12.03 3.65
CA MET A 301 -18.49 -13.15 4.57
C MET A 301 -18.22 -14.52 3.92
N ILE A 302 -18.64 -14.73 2.67
CA ILE A 302 -18.31 -15.94 1.90
C ILE A 302 -16.80 -16.05 1.72
N ASP A 303 -16.12 -14.95 1.37
CA ASP A 303 -14.67 -14.91 1.23
C ASP A 303 -13.95 -15.21 2.54
N PHE A 304 -14.49 -14.75 3.67
CA PHE A 304 -13.97 -15.07 5.00
C PHE A 304 -14.07 -16.56 5.32
N VAL A 305 -15.24 -17.17 5.11
CA VAL A 305 -15.45 -18.61 5.32
C VAL A 305 -14.60 -19.45 4.36
N SER A 306 -14.49 -19.04 3.09
CA SER A 306 -13.63 -19.66 2.08
C SER A 306 -12.16 -19.65 2.52
N THR A 307 -11.67 -18.50 2.99
CA THR A 307 -10.30 -18.36 3.49
C THR A 307 -10.02 -19.27 4.70
N LEU A 308 -10.99 -19.46 5.60
CA LEU A 308 -10.85 -20.33 6.77
C LEU A 308 -10.87 -21.82 6.42
N THR A 309 -11.67 -22.21 5.41
CA THR A 309 -11.83 -23.60 4.97
C THR A 309 -10.75 -24.05 3.99
N GLN A 310 -10.03 -23.11 3.37
CA GLN A 310 -8.95 -23.36 2.41
C GLN A 310 -7.87 -24.36 2.87
N PRO A 311 -7.29 -24.29 4.08
CA PRO A 311 -6.31 -25.29 4.53
C PRO A 311 -6.90 -26.71 4.66
N VAL A 312 -8.20 -26.82 4.99
CA VAL A 312 -8.90 -28.11 5.12
C VAL A 312 -9.14 -28.71 3.74
N ALA A 313 -9.54 -27.89 2.76
CA ALA A 313 -9.73 -28.34 1.38
C ALA A 313 -8.43 -28.86 0.75
N VAL A 314 -7.29 -28.19 1.03
CA VAL A 314 -5.98 -28.66 0.55
C VAL A 314 -5.59 -29.99 1.21
N ALA A 315 -5.84 -30.15 2.51
CA ALA A 315 -5.61 -31.43 3.19
C ALA A 315 -6.47 -32.54 2.57
N TYR A 316 -7.75 -32.30 2.30
CA TYR A 316 -8.67 -33.26 1.68
C TYR A 316 -8.29 -33.67 0.25
N VAL A 317 -7.54 -32.84 -0.48
CA VAL A 317 -7.05 -33.19 -1.82
C VAL A 317 -5.75 -34.00 -1.76
N ILE A 318 -5.00 -33.88 -0.64
CA ILE A 318 -3.72 -34.57 -0.43
C ILE A 318 -3.94 -35.97 0.19
N PHE A 319 -4.98 -36.14 1.01
CA PHE A 319 -5.35 -37.38 1.68
C PHE A 319 -6.54 -38.06 1.00
#